data_AF-A0A3D0GYU1-F1
#
_entry.id   AF-A0A3D0GYU1-F1
#
_cell.length_a   1.000
_cell.length_b   1.000
_cell.length_c   1.000
_cell.angle_alpha   90.00
_cell.angle_beta   90.00
_cell.angle_gamma   90.00
#
_symmetry.space_group_name_H-M   'P 1'
#
loop_
_entity.id
_entity.type
_entity.pdbx_description
1 polymer ?
#
loop_
_entity_poly.entity_id
_entity_poly.type
_entity_poly.pdbx_seq_one_letter_code
_entity_poly.pdbx_strand_id
1 'polypeptide(L)' 'NRFGVTICYTKPSNKEYMNIVLELAHKNGVNLSDEEIVLKANAWELSHGGLSGRTATQFVNYLLGQ' A
#
# COMPACT_ATOMS: atom_id res chain seq x y z
N ASN A 1 32.92 7.21 -16.42
CA ASN A 1 31.86 6.39 -15.79
C ASN A 1 31.08 7.32 -14.84
N ARG A 2 29.90 7.81 -15.25
CA ARG A 2 29.28 9.03 -14.68
C ARG A 2 28.25 8.79 -13.58
N PHE A 3 27.95 7.54 -13.22
CA PHE A 3 27.04 7.20 -12.13
C PHE A 3 27.53 5.93 -11.42
N GLY A 4 28.28 6.11 -10.32
CA GLY A 4 28.84 5.00 -9.52
C GLY A 4 27.97 4.59 -8.32
N VAL A 5 26.76 5.13 -8.19
CA VAL A 5 25.86 4.86 -7.06
C VAL A 5 24.62 4.15 -7.57
N THR A 6 24.40 2.94 -7.09
CA THR A 6 23.19 2.15 -7.33
C THR A 6 22.31 2.21 -6.08
N ILE A 7 21.08 2.69 -6.22
CA ILE A 7 20.08 2.67 -5.15
C ILE A 7 19.24 1.40 -5.31
N CYS A 8 19.16 0.60 -4.26
CA CYS A 8 18.35 -0.62 -4.23
C CYS A 8 16.96 -0.31 -3.68
N TYR A 9 15.92 -0.80 -4.36
CA TYR A 9 14.53 -0.71 -3.91
C TYR A 9 14.06 -2.11 -3.53
N THR A 10 13.94 -2.36 -2.22
CA THR A 10 13.43 -3.62 -1.69
C THR A 10 11.92 -3.56 -1.51
N LYS A 11 11.29 -4.75 -1.43
CA LYS A 11 9.87 -4.83 -1.08
C LYS A 11 9.66 -4.29 0.34
N PRO A 12 8.60 -3.51 0.59
CA PRO A 12 8.25 -3.07 1.93
C PRO A 12 7.93 -4.26 2.82
N SER A 13 8.22 -4.14 4.11
CA SER A 13 7.69 -5.04 5.13
C SER A 13 6.16 -4.90 5.24
N ASN A 14 5.50 -5.86 5.89
CA ASN A 14 4.05 -5.78 6.11
C ASN A 14 3.66 -4.47 6.84
N LYS A 15 4.44 -4.09 7.87
CA LYS A 15 4.22 -2.85 8.62
C LYS A 15 4.35 -1.60 7.74
N GLU A 16 5.39 -1.52 6.92
CA GLU A 16 5.59 -0.39 6.01
C GLU A 16 4.48 -0.32 4.95
N TYR A 17 4.06 -1.47 4.42
CA TYR A 17 2.93 -1.54 3.50
C TYR A 17 1.63 -1.04 4.12
N MET A 18 1.31 -1.45 5.36
CA MET A 18 0.11 -0.98 6.05
C MET A 18 0.16 0.53 6.29
N ASN A 19 1.32 1.07 6.67
CA ASN A 19 1.49 2.52 6.79
C ASN A 19 1.24 3.24 5.46
N ILE A 20 1.76 2.71 4.34
CA ILE A 20 1.51 3.27 3.00
C ILE A 20 0.02 3.25 2.67
N VAL A 21 -0.68 2.16 2.97
CA VAL A 21 -2.11 2.03 2.72
C VAL A 21 -2.92 3.04 3.54
N LEU A 22 -2.64 3.16 4.84
CA LEU A 22 -3.33 4.10 5.73
C LEU A 22 -3.15 5.55 5.27
N GLU A 23 -1.90 5.95 5.00
CA GLU A 23 -1.59 7.29 4.49
C GLU A 23 -2.31 7.58 3.16
N LEU A 24 -2.33 6.60 2.24
CA LEU A 24 -3.06 6.75 0.99
C LEU A 24 -4.58 6.84 1.22
N ALA A 25 -5.15 6.04 2.12
CA ALA A 25 -6.57 6.05 2.44
C ALA A 25 -7.00 7.38 3.07
N HIS A 26 -6.23 7.88 4.04
CA HIS A 26 -6.45 9.18 4.70
C HIS A 26 -6.35 10.33 3.71
N LYS A 27 -5.32 10.32 2.84
CA LYS A 27 -5.13 11.34 1.81
C LYS A 27 -6.28 11.41 0.81
N ASN A 28 -6.93 10.27 0.53
CA ASN A 28 -8.08 10.21 -0.37
C ASN A 28 -9.43 10.33 0.35
N GLY A 29 -9.45 10.53 1.67
CA GLY A 29 -10.69 10.74 2.44
C GLY A 29 -11.56 9.48 2.57
N VAL A 30 -10.95 8.29 2.62
CA VAL A 30 -11.68 7.03 2.84
C VAL A 30 -12.32 7.05 4.24
N ASN A 31 -13.65 6.90 4.31
CA ASN A 31 -14.42 6.94 5.56
C ASN A 31 -14.53 5.54 6.21
N LEU A 32 -13.40 4.91 6.47
CA LEU A 32 -13.29 3.64 7.20
C LEU A 32 -12.32 3.83 8.38
N SER A 33 -12.48 3.02 9.42
CA SER A 33 -11.51 3.00 10.51
C SER A 33 -10.18 2.40 10.03
N ASP A 34 -9.07 2.83 10.65
CA ASP A 34 -7.73 2.31 10.35
C ASP A 34 -7.67 0.78 10.50
N GLU A 35 -8.36 0.24 11.50
CA GLU A 35 -8.45 -1.21 11.76
C GLU A 35 -9.14 -1.95 10.60
N GLU A 36 -10.24 -1.42 10.08
CA GLU A 36 -10.94 -1.99 8.92
C GLU A 36 -10.09 -1.89 7.64
N ILE A 37 -9.40 -0.77 7.45
CA ILE A 37 -8.51 -0.56 6.31
C ILE A 37 -7.39 -1.61 6.33
N VAL A 38 -6.75 -1.81 7.48
CA VAL A 38 -5.68 -2.81 7.65
C VAL A 38 -6.20 -4.23 7.45
N LEU A 39 -7.37 -4.56 7.97
CA LEU A 39 -7.97 -5.89 7.80
C LEU A 39 -8.24 -6.18 6.31
N LYS A 40 -8.86 -5.24 5.60
CA LYS A 40 -9.14 -5.35 4.16
C LYS A 40 -7.87 -5.37 3.32
N ALA A 41 -6.85 -4.58 3.69
CA ALA A 41 -5.57 -4.54 2.99
C ALA A 41 -4.79 -5.85 3.11
N ASN A 42 -4.82 -6.52 4.27
CA ASN A 42 -4.24 -7.84 4.46
C ASN A 42 -4.89 -8.89 3.54
N ALA A 43 -6.23 -8.90 3.45
CA ALA A 43 -6.94 -9.80 2.55
C ALA A 43 -6.64 -9.49 1.07
N TRP A 44 -6.51 -8.21 0.74
CA TRP A 44 -6.21 -7.75 -0.63
C TRP A 44 -4.83 -8.22 -1.10
N GLU A 45 -3.81 -8.12 -0.25
CA GLU A 45 -2.42 -8.47 -0.60
C GLU A 45 -2.25 -9.95 -0.96
N LEU A 46 -2.92 -10.84 -0.22
CA LEU A 46 -2.96 -12.29 -0.51
C LEU A 46 -3.54 -12.61 -1.89
N SER A 47 -4.44 -11.76 -2.39
CA SER A 47 -5.15 -11.98 -3.66
C SER A 47 -4.53 -11.25 -4.86
N HIS A 48 -3.76 -10.17 -4.63
CA HIS A 48 -3.34 -9.23 -5.70
C HIS A 48 -1.83 -9.06 -5.86
N GLY A 49 -1.02 -10.05 -5.45
CA GLY A 49 0.37 -10.14 -5.91
C GLY A 49 1.42 -9.45 -5.03
N GLY A 50 1.15 -9.31 -3.73
CA GLY A 50 2.18 -9.02 -2.74
C GLY A 50 2.30 -7.56 -2.30
N LEU A 51 3.12 -7.35 -1.26
CA LEU A 51 3.38 -6.05 -0.63
C LEU A 51 4.18 -5.12 -1.57
N SER A 52 3.50 -4.13 -2.14
CA SER A 52 4.13 -3.06 -2.93
C SER A 52 3.32 -1.77 -2.86
N GLY A 53 3.97 -0.63 -3.10
CA GLY A 53 3.26 0.65 -3.20
C GLY A 53 2.18 0.66 -4.29
N ARG A 54 2.40 -0.08 -5.39
CA ARG A 54 1.39 -0.23 -6.45
C ARG A 54 0.15 -0.96 -5.96
N THR A 55 0.33 -2.08 -5.25
CA THR A 55 -0.77 -2.86 -4.68
C THR A 55 -1.57 -2.03 -3.68
N ALA A 56 -0.90 -1.21 -2.87
CA ALA A 56 -1.54 -0.28 -1.94
C ALA A 56 -2.40 0.76 -2.67
N THR A 57 -1.88 1.38 -3.73
CA THR A 57 -2.66 2.32 -4.55
C THR A 57 -3.87 1.65 -5.21
N GLN A 58 -3.70 0.44 -5.74
CA GLN A 58 -4.82 -0.32 -6.33
C GLN A 58 -5.91 -0.62 -5.31
N PHE A 59 -5.53 -1.01 -4.10
CA PHE A 59 -6.46 -1.25 -2.99
C PHE A 59 -7.23 0.01 -2.61
N VAL A 60 -6.55 1.15 -2.45
CA VAL A 60 -7.24 2.42 -2.11
C VAL A 60 -8.16 2.87 -3.25
N ASN A 61 -7.74 2.74 -4.51
CA ASN A 61 -8.61 3.02 -5.66
C ASN A 61 -9.85 2.12 -5.68
N TYR A 62 -9.71 0.84 -5.29
CA TYR A 62 -10.84 -0.07 -5.15
C TYR A 62 -11.81 0.40 -4.05
N LEU A 63 -11.30 0.87 -2.91
CA LEU A 63 -12.15 1.41 -1.83
C LEU A 63 -12.88 2.69 -2.24
N LEU A 64 -12.30 3.52 -3.13
CA LEU A 64 -12.92 4.76 -3.62
C LEU A 64 -13.93 4.52 -4.75
N GLY A 65 -13.79 3.41 -5.48
CA GLY A 65 -14.69 3.03 -6.56
C GLY A 65 -15.87 2.15 -6.13
N GLN A 66 -15.86 1.66 -4.89
CA GLN A 66 -17.04 1.09 -4.22
C GLN A 66 -17.95 2.20 -3.69
#